data_AF-A0A4V0WVE4-F1
#
_entry.id   AF-A0A4V0WVE4-F1
#
_cell.length_a   1.000
_cell.length_b   1.000
_cell.length_c   1.000
_cell.angle_alpha   90.00
_cell.angle_beta   90.00
_cell.angle_gamma   90.00
#
_symmetry.space_group_name_H-M   'P 1'
#
loop_
_entity.id
_entity.type
_entity.pdbx_description
1 polymer ?
#
loop_
_entity_poly.entity_id
_entity_poly.type
_entity_poly.pdbx_seq_one_letter_code
_entity_poly.pdbx_strand_id
1 'polypeptide(L)'
;MQAGIRVQTIKKADRGAVYFGTEVFSSTDRSLTALLGASPGASVSANIALEVIKTCLPHLLACADGHERMRQMIPTFDEDLKQPRNAALFEKTTREAAERLKLHPQP
;
A
#
# COMPACT_ATOMS: atom_id res chain seq x y z
N MET A 1 2.42 33.48 -18.01
CA MET A 1 3.00 32.67 -16.91
C MET A 1 1.85 32.20 -16.04
N GLN A 2 1.47 30.92 -16.13
CA GLN A 2 0.42 30.36 -15.27
C GLN A 2 1.13 29.49 -14.24
N ALA A 3 1.23 29.99 -13.01
CA ALA A 3 1.83 29.23 -11.92
C ALA A 3 0.94 28.04 -11.57
N GLY A 4 1.54 26.87 -11.34
CA GLY A 4 0.80 25.65 -10.98
C GLY A 4 0.05 25.82 -9.67
N ILE A 5 -1.23 25.42 -9.66
CA ILE A 5 -2.05 25.41 -8.44
C ILE A 5 -1.56 24.26 -7.55
N ARG A 6 -1.15 24.57 -6.32
CA ARG A 6 -0.83 23.57 -5.30
C ARG A 6 -2.04 23.37 -4.39
N VAL A 7 -2.53 22.13 -4.31
CA VAL A 7 -3.62 21.73 -3.41
C VAL A 7 -3.02 21.17 -2.13
N GLN A 8 -3.48 21.64 -0.97
CA GLN A 8 -3.10 21.11 0.35
C GLN A 8 -4.36 20.72 1.12
N THR A 9 -4.31 19.59 1.81
CA THR A 9 -5.44 19.05 2.59
C THR A 9 -5.44 19.63 4.00
N ILE A 10 -6.59 20.15 4.46
CA ILE A 10 -6.80 20.63 5.83
C ILE A 10 -7.95 19.83 6.43
N LYS A 11 -7.70 19.12 7.54
CA LYS A 11 -8.75 18.40 8.27
C LYS A 11 -9.25 19.24 9.45
N LYS A 12 -10.58 19.27 9.64
CA LYS A 12 -11.24 19.99 10.76
C LYS A 12 -10.91 19.40 12.13
N ALA A 13 -10.51 18.14 12.21
CA ALA A 13 -10.31 17.41 13.46
C ALA A 13 -9.13 17.96 14.30
N ASP A 14 -8.06 18.44 13.67
CA ASP A 14 -6.83 18.90 14.37
C ASP A 14 -6.62 20.42 14.30
N ARG A 15 -7.68 21.22 14.53
CA ARG A 15 -7.58 22.69 14.61
C ARG A 15 -6.80 23.35 13.45
N GLY A 16 -6.93 22.82 12.23
CA GLY A 16 -6.26 23.39 11.05
C GLY A 16 -4.80 22.95 10.85
N ALA A 17 -4.39 21.80 11.41
CA ALA A 17 -3.10 21.20 11.09
C ALA A 17 -2.97 20.94 9.57
N VAL A 18 -1.82 21.33 9.01
CA VAL A 18 -1.44 21.06 7.63
C VAL A 18 -0.83 19.67 7.58
N TYR A 19 -1.44 18.77 6.80
CA TYR A 19 -0.95 17.40 6.65
C TYR A 19 -0.03 17.31 5.43
N PHE A 20 1.22 16.97 5.68
CA PHE A 20 2.20 16.64 4.66
C PHE A 20 2.24 15.12 4.53
N GLY A 21 1.60 14.57 3.51
CA GLY A 21 1.55 13.13 3.29
C GLY A 21 0.74 12.74 2.06
N THR A 22 0.81 11.46 1.72
CA THR A 22 -0.09 10.83 0.76
C THR A 22 -1.33 10.35 1.51
N GLU A 23 -2.51 10.85 1.17
CA GLU A 23 -3.77 10.42 1.76
C GLU A 23 -4.65 9.74 0.72
N VAL A 24 -5.22 8.60 1.10
CA VAL A 24 -6.17 7.85 0.26
C VAL A 24 -7.57 8.14 0.77
N PHE A 25 -8.42 8.65 -0.11
CA PHE A 25 -9.83 8.88 0.16
C PHE A 25 -10.66 8.01 -0.78
N SER A 26 -11.64 7.31 -0.22
CA SER A 26 -12.65 6.60 -1.00
C SER A 26 -13.99 7.30 -0.84
N SER A 27 -14.75 7.38 -1.93
CA SER A 27 -16.15 7.80 -1.88
C SER A 27 -16.96 6.83 -1.03
N THR A 28 -18.08 7.28 -0.45
CA THR A 28 -18.93 6.46 0.42
C THR A 28 -19.47 5.22 -0.30
N ASP A 29 -19.72 5.33 -1.61
CA ASP A 29 -20.13 4.25 -2.50
C ASP A 29 -18.95 3.45 -3.07
N ARG A 30 -17.70 3.78 -2.69
CA ARG A 30 -16.44 3.12 -3.08
C ARG A 30 -16.15 3.10 -4.59
N SER A 31 -16.91 3.85 -5.39
CA SER A 31 -16.77 3.92 -6.85
C SER A 31 -15.56 4.77 -7.30
N LEU A 32 -15.12 5.69 -6.44
CA LEU A 32 -13.99 6.58 -6.68
C LEU A 32 -13.01 6.51 -5.52
N THR A 33 -11.72 6.40 -5.85
CA THR A 33 -10.62 6.56 -4.90
C THR A 33 -9.67 7.63 -5.39
N ALA A 34 -9.42 8.62 -4.56
CA ALA A 34 -8.46 9.68 -4.84
C ALA A 34 -7.28 9.56 -3.90
N LEU A 35 -6.09 9.69 -4.46
CA LEU A 35 -4.86 9.85 -3.72
C LEU A 35 -4.51 11.34 -3.73
N LEU A 36 -4.55 11.98 -2.56
CA LEU A 36 -4.33 13.40 -2.38
C LEU A 36 -3.02 13.65 -1.63
N GLY A 37 -2.23 14.62 -2.10
CA GLY A 37 -0.96 15.02 -1.49
C GLY A 37 0.25 14.69 -2.35
N ALA A 38 1.40 14.45 -1.72
CA ALA A 38 2.62 14.11 -2.43
C ALA A 38 2.52 12.71 -3.05
N SER A 39 3.20 12.49 -4.18
CA SER A 39 3.29 11.14 -4.77
C SER A 39 3.92 10.18 -3.75
N PRO A 40 3.33 9.00 -3.51
CA PRO A 40 3.87 8.06 -2.53
C PRO A 40 5.25 7.59 -2.95
N GLY A 41 6.18 7.58 -2.00
CA GLY A 41 7.49 6.99 -2.19
C GLY A 41 7.39 5.46 -2.35
N ALA A 42 8.41 4.85 -2.94
CA ALA A 42 8.45 3.41 -3.19
C ALA A 42 8.16 2.56 -1.93
N SER A 43 8.51 3.07 -0.74
CA SER A 43 8.28 2.42 0.55
C SER A 43 6.80 2.30 0.97
N VAL A 44 5.90 3.11 0.40
CA VAL A 44 4.47 3.16 0.80
C VAL A 44 3.51 2.87 -0.35
N SER A 45 3.93 3.01 -1.60
CA SER A 45 3.06 2.83 -2.78
C SER A 45 2.40 1.45 -2.85
N ALA A 46 3.14 0.39 -2.58
CA ALA A 46 2.60 -0.98 -2.63
C ALA A 46 1.52 -1.21 -1.56
N ASN A 47 1.73 -0.68 -0.36
CA ASN A 47 0.76 -0.78 0.73
C ASN A 47 -0.52 0.00 0.40
N ILE A 48 -0.39 1.23 -0.11
CA ILE A 48 -1.51 2.05 -0.56
C ILE A 48 -2.30 1.34 -1.66
N ALA A 49 -1.64 0.82 -2.69
CA ALA A 49 -2.33 0.10 -3.77
C ALA A 49 -3.12 -1.10 -3.24
N LEU A 50 -2.56 -1.83 -2.27
CA LEU A 50 -3.24 -2.95 -1.63
C LEU A 50 -4.49 -2.51 -0.85
N GLU A 51 -4.42 -1.40 -0.11
CA GLU A 51 -5.57 -0.83 0.60
C GLU A 51 -6.68 -0.39 -0.35
N VAL A 52 -6.32 0.24 -1.47
CA VAL A 52 -7.30 0.64 -2.51
C VAL A 52 -8.04 -0.58 -3.05
N ILE A 53 -7.32 -1.66 -3.37
CA ILE A 53 -7.95 -2.90 -3.87
C ILE A 53 -8.89 -3.49 -2.81
N LYS A 54 -8.44 -3.60 -1.55
CA LYS A 54 -9.25 -4.14 -0.45
C LYS A 54 -10.51 -3.32 -0.17
N THR A 55 -10.41 -2.00 -0.26
CA THR A 55 -11.51 -1.11 0.12
C THR A 55 -12.49 -0.91 -1.02
N CYS A 56 -11.98 -0.67 -2.23
CA CYS A 56 -12.77 -0.15 -3.35
C CYS A 56 -13.05 -1.21 -4.42
N LEU A 57 -12.23 -2.26 -4.48
CA LEU A 57 -12.42 -3.39 -5.40
C LEU A 57 -12.53 -4.73 -4.65
N PRO A 58 -13.30 -4.83 -3.54
CA PRO A 58 -13.35 -6.06 -2.74
C PRO A 58 -13.92 -7.25 -3.53
N HIS A 59 -14.77 -6.98 -4.53
CA HIS A 59 -15.32 -8.00 -5.42
C HIS A 59 -14.24 -8.73 -6.24
N LEU A 60 -13.12 -8.07 -6.55
CA LEU A 60 -11.98 -8.70 -7.22
C LEU A 60 -11.22 -9.65 -6.30
N LEU A 61 -11.24 -9.43 -4.98
CA LEU A 61 -10.63 -10.35 -4.02
C LEU A 61 -11.59 -11.45 -3.57
N ALA A 62 -12.90 -11.24 -3.75
CA ALA A 62 -13.92 -12.24 -3.43
C ALA A 62 -13.95 -13.40 -4.44
N CYS A 63 -13.42 -13.21 -5.66
CA CYS A 63 -13.29 -14.30 -6.63
C CYS A 63 -11.97 -15.07 -6.44
N ALA A 64 -12.02 -16.38 -6.70
CA ALA A 64 -10.85 -17.25 -6.56
C ALA A 64 -9.67 -16.77 -7.43
N ASP A 65 -9.94 -16.41 -8.69
CA ASP A 65 -8.92 -15.96 -9.64
C ASP A 65 -8.18 -14.70 -9.15
N GLY A 66 -8.90 -13.72 -8.60
CA GLY A 66 -8.31 -12.49 -8.13
C GLY A 66 -7.55 -12.66 -6.82
N HIS A 67 -8.03 -13.53 -5.93
CA HIS A 67 -7.32 -13.92 -4.72
C HIS A 67 -6.02 -14.69 -5.04
N GLU A 68 -6.07 -15.64 -5.96
CA GLU A 68 -4.89 -16.37 -6.44
C GLU A 68 -3.87 -15.45 -7.09
N ARG A 69 -4.35 -14.52 -7.94
CA ARG A 69 -3.48 -13.52 -8.57
C ARG A 69 -2.83 -12.60 -7.54
N MET A 70 -3.52 -12.27 -6.45
CA MET A 70 -2.93 -11.51 -5.35
C MET A 70 -1.84 -12.31 -4.63
N ARG A 71 -2.06 -13.61 -4.37
CA ARG A 71 -1.03 -14.49 -3.80
C ARG A 71 0.18 -14.68 -4.71
N GLN A 72 0.00 -14.66 -6.03
CA GLN A 72 1.13 -14.70 -6.96
C GLN A 72 2.00 -13.44 -6.89
N MET A 73 1.39 -12.26 -6.73
CA MET A 73 2.11 -10.99 -6.59
C MET A 73 2.71 -10.81 -5.19
N ILE A 74 1.97 -11.19 -4.15
CA ILE A 74 2.34 -11.05 -2.74
C ILE A 74 2.15 -12.43 -2.09
N PRO A 75 3.19 -13.27 -2.05
CA PRO A 75 3.10 -14.65 -1.52
C PRO A 75 2.61 -14.75 -0.07
N THR A 76 2.80 -13.69 0.71
CA THR A 76 2.38 -13.59 2.12
C THR A 76 1.08 -12.81 2.29
N PHE A 77 0.26 -12.65 1.24
CA PHE A 77 -0.95 -11.81 1.27
C PHE A 77 -1.95 -12.18 2.38
N ASP A 78 -2.13 -13.49 2.63
CA ASP A 78 -3.07 -14.03 3.61
C ASP A 78 -2.48 -14.14 5.03
N GLU A 79 -1.20 -13.80 5.20
CA GLU A 79 -0.45 -14.06 6.42
C GLU A 79 -0.07 -12.77 7.13
N ASP A 80 -0.32 -12.71 8.44
CA ASP A 80 0.21 -11.65 9.29
C ASP A 80 1.63 -12.03 9.75
N LEU A 81 2.63 -11.44 9.10
CA LEU A 81 4.05 -11.68 9.41
C LEU A 81 4.49 -11.12 10.76
N LYS A 82 3.65 -10.31 11.44
CA LYS A 82 3.96 -9.81 12.80
C LYS A 82 3.71 -10.87 13.88
N GLN A 83 3.01 -11.94 13.54
CA GLN A 83 2.66 -12.99 14.49
C GLN A 83 3.87 -13.90 14.75
N PRO A 84 4.19 -14.24 16.02
CA PRO A 84 5.33 -15.11 16.33
C PRO A 84 5.32 -16.45 15.59
N ARG A 85 4.13 -17.02 15.37
CA ARG A 85 3.94 -18.27 14.59
C ARG A 85 4.46 -18.18 13.15
N ASN A 86 4.52 -16.98 12.59
CA ASN A 86 4.90 -16.71 11.20
C ASN A 86 6.36 -16.20 11.08
N ALA A 87 7.15 -16.25 12.15
CA ALA A 87 8.54 -15.78 12.15
C ALA A 87 9.40 -16.48 11.08
N ALA A 88 9.26 -17.81 10.94
CA ALA A 88 9.99 -18.57 9.92
C ALA A 88 9.63 -18.14 8.48
N LEU A 89 8.35 -17.80 8.24
CA LEU A 89 7.88 -17.30 6.95
C LEU A 89 8.44 -15.90 6.66
N PHE A 90 8.48 -15.03 7.67
CA PHE A 90 9.09 -13.71 7.56
C PHE A 90 10.58 -13.79 7.23
N GLU A 91 11.34 -14.64 7.93
CA GLU A 91 12.78 -14.84 7.68
C GLU A 91 13.04 -15.35 6.26
N LYS A 92 12.28 -16.36 5.81
CA LYS A 92 12.38 -16.90 4.45
C LYS A 92 12.13 -15.81 3.40
N THR A 93 11.04 -15.07 3.55
CA THR A 93 10.61 -14.05 2.57
C THR A 93 11.62 -12.89 2.51
N THR A 94 12.12 -12.45 3.68
CA THR A 94 13.14 -11.40 3.78
C THR A 94 14.44 -11.82 3.10
N ARG A 95 14.88 -13.07 3.30
CA ARG A 95 16.08 -13.62 2.65
C ARG A 95 15.92 -13.66 1.13
N GLU A 96 14.82 -14.22 0.62
CA GLU A 96 14.56 -14.28 -0.82
C GLU A 96 14.49 -12.87 -1.45
N ALA A 97 13.90 -11.90 -0.75
CA ALA A 97 13.87 -10.51 -1.20
C ALA A 97 15.29 -9.90 -1.25
N ALA A 98 16.11 -10.14 -0.22
CA ALA A 98 17.49 -9.64 -0.16
C ALA A 98 18.37 -10.23 -1.26
N GLU A 99 18.22 -11.52 -1.55
CA GLU A 99 18.92 -12.20 -2.66
C GLU A 99 18.52 -11.62 -4.02
N ARG A 100 17.21 -11.46 -4.27
CA ARG A 100 16.70 -10.90 -5.53
C ARG A 100 17.12 -9.45 -5.75
N LEU A 101 17.12 -8.66 -4.68
CA LEU A 101 17.53 -7.26 -4.71
C LEU A 101 19.04 -7.06 -4.59
N LYS A 102 19.81 -8.16 -4.49
CA LYS A 102 21.28 -8.15 -4.36
C LYS A 102 21.77 -7.28 -3.21
N LEU A 103 21.06 -7.33 -2.08
CA LEU A 103 21.38 -6.54 -0.88
C LEU A 103 22.52 -7.18 -0.05
N HIS A 104 22.99 -8.36 -0.43
CA HIS A 104 24.20 -8.95 0.14
C HIS A 104 25.45 -8.33 -0.49
N PRO A 105 26.49 -8.03 0.31
CA PRO A 105 27.78 -7.60 -0.24
C PRO A 105 28.30 -8.71 -1.17
N GLN A 106 28.62 -8.33 -2.40
CA GLN A 106 29.37 -9.20 -3.31
C GLN A 106 30.77 -9.41 -2.69
N PRO A 107 31.27 -10.65 -2.62
CA PRO A 107 32.64 -10.90 -2.19
C PRO A 107 33.68 -10.23 -3.10
#